data_AF-A0AAU4R6N8-F1
#
_entry.id   AF-A0AAU4R6N8-F1
#
_cell.length_a   1.000
_cell.length_b   1.000
_cell.length_c   1.000
_cell.angle_alpha   90.00
_cell.angle_beta   90.00
_cell.angle_gamma   90.00
#
_symmetry.space_group_name_H-M   'P 1'
#
loop_
_entity.id
_entity.type
_entity.pdbx_description
1 polymer ?
#
loop_
_entity_poly.entity_id
_entity_poly.type
_entity_poly.pdbx_seq_one_letter_code
_entity_poly.pdbx_strand_id
1 'polypeptide(L)' 'MGSKCNRSRRYTEEFKRDAVALVRSSGKTVTEVAREIGVSAEGLRNWAKQDTIDRGHGHRVS' A
#
# COMPACT_ATOMS: atom_id res chain seq x y z
N MET A 1 8.90 -23.14 7.99
CA MET A 1 8.88 -22.60 6.61
C MET A 1 8.00 -21.36 6.60
N GLY A 2 8.61 -20.18 6.55
CA GLY A 2 7.91 -18.89 6.64
C GLY A 2 8.13 -18.05 5.39
N SER A 3 7.92 -18.61 4.21
CA SER A 3 8.02 -17.83 2.97
C SER A 3 6.72 -17.06 2.77
N LYS A 4 6.60 -15.89 3.41
CA LYS A 4 5.56 -14.91 3.09
C LYS A 4 5.62 -14.67 1.59
N CYS A 5 4.58 -15.16 0.92
CA CYS A 5 4.41 -15.11 -0.51
C CYS A 5 4.80 -13.72 -1.05
N ASN A 6 5.65 -13.75 -2.06
CA ASN A 6 6.37 -12.61 -2.60
C ASN A 6 5.49 -11.67 -3.46
N ARG A 7 4.24 -11.46 -3.05
CA ARG A 7 3.29 -10.54 -3.72
C ARG A 7 3.69 -9.07 -3.53
N SER A 8 4.53 -8.80 -2.54
CA SER A 8 5.09 -7.47 -2.27
C SER A 8 6.15 -7.02 -3.29
N ARG A 9 6.73 -7.93 -4.11
CA ARG A 9 7.71 -7.63 -5.17
C ARG A 9 7.11 -7.37 -6.55
N ARG A 10 5.79 -7.56 -6.75
CA ARG A 10 5.15 -7.20 -8.03
C ARG A 10 4.80 -5.70 -8.13
N TYR A 11 4.64 -5.03 -6.99
CA TYR A 11 4.31 -3.61 -6.93
C TYR A 11 5.49 -2.86 -6.31
N THR A 12 6.04 -1.91 -7.07
CA THR A 12 7.11 -1.02 -6.62
C THR A 12 6.64 -0.18 -5.44
N GLU A 13 7.56 0.25 -4.58
CA GLU A 13 7.22 1.11 -3.44
C GLU A 13 6.62 2.46 -3.88
N GLU A 14 7.09 2.96 -5.02
CA GLU A 14 6.54 4.15 -5.68
C GLU A 14 5.05 3.96 -5.99
N PHE A 15 4.67 2.81 -6.56
CA PHE A 15 3.29 2.51 -6.88
C PHE A 15 2.40 2.37 -5.63
N LYS A 16 2.95 1.85 -4.53
CA LYS A 16 2.23 1.77 -3.24
C LYS A 16 1.97 3.17 -2.68
N ARG A 17 2.97 4.06 -2.74
CA ARG A 17 2.86 5.45 -2.28
C ARG A 17 1.89 6.24 -3.14
N ASP A 18 1.97 6.08 -4.46
CA ASP A 18 1.07 6.74 -5.41
C ASP A 18 -0.39 6.30 -5.18
N ALA A 19 -0.62 5.00 -5.02
CA ALA A 19 -1.95 4.48 -4.73
C ALA A 19 -2.50 4.95 -3.37
N VAL A 20 -1.68 5.02 -2.32
CA VAL A 20 -2.08 5.55 -1.01
C VAL A 20 -2.32 7.06 -1.06
N ALA A 21 -1.51 7.79 -1.83
CA ALA A 21 -1.70 9.21 -2.08
C ALA A 21 -3.00 9.48 -2.86
N LEU A 22 -3.31 8.66 -3.86
CA LEU A 22 -4.55 8.72 -4.63
C LEU A 22 -5.77 8.48 -3.75
N VAL A 23 -5.76 7.47 -2.86
CA VAL A 23 -6.82 7.24 -1.86
C VAL A 23 -7.04 8.49 -1.00
N ARG A 24 -5.97 9.13 -0.52
CA ARG A 24 -6.07 10.33 0.32
C ARG A 24 -6.55 11.56 -0.44
N SER A 25 -6.07 11.77 -1.66
CA SER A 25 -6.41 12.94 -2.48
C SER A 25 -7.79 12.83 -3.11
N SER A 26 -8.22 11.62 -3.52
CA SER A 26 -9.54 11.39 -4.09
C SER A 26 -10.63 11.22 -3.03
N GLY A 27 -10.29 10.95 -1.77
CA GLY A 27 -11.26 10.68 -0.70
C GLY A 27 -12.06 9.38 -0.90
N LYS A 28 -11.74 8.61 -1.95
CA LYS A 28 -12.36 7.33 -2.29
C LYS A 28 -11.90 6.25 -1.33
N THR A 29 -12.70 5.20 -1.17
CA THR A 29 -12.29 4.07 -0.35
C THR A 29 -11.13 3.31 -0.99
N VAL A 30 -10.31 2.68 -0.15
CA VAL A 30 -9.21 1.78 -0.58
C VAL A 30 -9.69 0.75 -1.60
N THR A 31 -10.92 0.24 -1.46
CA THR A 31 -11.49 -0.77 -2.36
C THR A 31 -11.84 -0.20 -3.73
N GLU A 32 -12.30 1.04 -3.80
CA GLU A 32 -12.61 1.71 -5.08
C GLU A 32 -11.35 2.01 -5.85
N VAL A 33 -10.36 2.63 -5.20
CA VAL A 33 -9.06 2.88 -5.82
C VAL A 33 -8.44 1.56 -6.26
N ALA A 34 -8.52 0.52 -5.43
CA ALA A 34 -8.02 -0.80 -5.78
C ALA A 34 -8.63 -1.37 -7.07
N ARG A 35 -9.93 -1.17 -7.28
CA ARG A 35 -10.62 -1.59 -8.51
C ARG A 35 -10.25 -0.72 -9.72
N GLU A 36 -10.01 0.57 -9.50
CA GLU A 36 -9.67 1.55 -10.54
C GLU A 36 -8.27 1.30 -11.15
N ILE A 37 -7.27 1.02 -10.30
CA ILE A 37 -5.88 0.73 -10.72
C ILE A 37 -5.57 -0.78 -10.81
N GLY A 38 -6.54 -1.65 -10.57
CA GLY A 38 -6.39 -3.11 -10.73
C GLY A 38 -5.48 -3.77 -9.69
N VAL A 39 -5.52 -3.30 -8.44
CA VAL A 39 -4.73 -3.83 -7.32
C VAL A 39 -5.61 -4.58 -6.31
N SER A 40 -5.00 -5.41 -5.47
CA SER A 40 -5.73 -6.06 -4.38
C SER A 40 -6.07 -5.07 -3.28
N ALA A 41 -7.35 -4.94 -2.94
CA ALA A 41 -7.83 -4.05 -1.86
C ALA A 41 -7.18 -4.36 -0.50
N GLU A 42 -6.93 -5.64 -0.20
CA GLU A 42 -6.21 -6.05 1.01
C GLU A 42 -4.75 -5.55 1.04
N GLY A 43 -4.07 -5.58 -0.11
CA GLY A 43 -2.71 -5.08 -0.24
C GLY A 43 -2.65 -3.57 -0.02
N LEU A 44 -3.53 -2.84 -0.69
CA LEU A 44 -3.63 -1.39 -0.56
C LEU A 44 -4.02 -0.96 0.86
N ARG A 45 -4.91 -1.71 1.53
CA ARG A 45 -5.27 -1.48 2.94
C ARG A 45 -4.06 -1.67 3.86
N ASN A 46 -3.28 -2.71 3.62
CA ASN A 46 -2.07 -2.97 4.40
C ASN A 46 -1.01 -1.89 4.16
N TRP A 47 -0.89 -1.35 2.94
CA TRP A 47 0.00 -0.24 2.62
C TRP A 47 -0.46 1.08 3.24
N ALA A 48 -1.75 1.40 3.22
CA ALA A 48 -2.27 2.60 3.88
C ALA A 48 -2.03 2.55 5.40
N LYS A 49 -2.18 1.38 6.01
CA LYS A 49 -1.83 1.15 7.41
C LYS A 49 -0.32 1.29 7.64
N GLN A 50 0.50 0.73 6.76
CA GLN A 50 1.96 0.81 6.84
C GLN A 50 2.47 2.25 6.62
N ASP A 51 1.88 3.04 5.72
CA ASP A 51 2.20 4.46 5.48
C ASP A 51 1.89 5.31 6.72
N THR A 52 0.76 5.03 7.38
CA THR A 52 0.42 5.71 8.65
C THR A 52 1.45 5.39 9.75
N ILE A 53 1.92 4.13 9.79
CA ILE A 53 2.94 3.69 10.74
C ILE A 53 4.32 4.26 10.37
N ASP A 54 4.69 4.27 9.10
CA ASP A 54 5.97 4.80 8.58
C ASP A 54 6.09 6.30 8.80
N ARG A 55 5.00 7.04 8.56
CA ARG A 55 4.88 8.47 8.89
C ARG A 55 4.94 8.75 10.40
N GLY A 56 4.59 7.78 11.24
CA GLY A 56 4.56 7.91 12.70
C GLY A 56 5.73 7.27 13.45
N HIS A 57 6.51 6.40 12.81
CA HIS A 57 7.58 5.66 13.45
C HIS A 57 8.61 5.21 12.41
N GLY A 58 9.83 5.73 12.56
CA GLY A 58 10.91 5.61 11.60
C GLY A 58 11.16 4.19 11.10
N HIS A 59 11.10 4.04 9.77
CA HIS A 59 11.77 2.95 9.10
C HIS A 59 13.28 3.25 9.04
N ARG A 60 13.98 2.99 10.15
CA ARG A 60 15.43 2.76 10.13
C ARG A 60 15.66 1.40 9.47
N VAL A 61 15.94 1.46 8.18
CA VAL A 61 16.74 0.58 7.30
C VAL A 61 16.65 -0.95 7.47
N SER A 62 16.78 -1.64 6.34
CA SER A 62 17.86 -2.62 6.15
C SER A 62 18.29 -2.59 4.70
#